data_AF-A0A3P7NCP5-F1
#
_entry.id   AF-A0A3P7NCP5-F1
#
_cell.length_a   1.000
_cell.length_b   1.000
_cell.length_c   1.000
_cell.angle_alpha   90.00
_cell.angle_beta   90.00
_cell.angle_gamma   90.00
#
_symmetry.space_group_name_H-M   'P 1'
#
loop_
_entity.id
_entity.type
_entity.pdbx_description
1 polymer ?
#
loop_
_entity_poly.entity_id
_entity_poly.type
_entity_poly.pdbx_seq_one_letter_code
_entity_poly.pdbx_strand_id
1 'polypeptide(L)' 'MVKVLVKTMLTVATQYQTGAISNAIDYDFLRLLLHGVAVDPDASIRVFVQKILHALIDRHGNGPRLLSVK' A
#
# COMPACT_ATOMS: atom_id res chain seq x y z
N MET A 1 14.44 6.00 10.83
CA MET A 1 13.10 6.58 11.12
C MET A 1 12.08 6.27 10.03
N VAL A 2 12.33 6.65 8.77
CA VAL A 2 11.42 6.39 7.62
C VAL A 2 11.03 4.91 7.47
N LYS A 3 11.98 3.97 7.57
CA LYS A 3 11.70 2.52 7.49
C LYS A 3 10.69 2.00 8.52
N VAL A 4 10.62 2.59 9.72
CA VAL A 4 9.66 2.18 10.75
C VAL A 4 8.27 2.68 10.38
N LEU A 5 8.15 3.93 9.93
CA LEU A 5 6.90 4.54 9.49
C LEU A 5 6.25 3.71 8.36
N VAL A 6 7.01 3.38 7.32
CA VAL A 6 6.49 2.68 6.14
C VAL A 6 6.09 1.24 6.49
N LYS A 7 6.80 0.58 7.43
CA LYS A 7 6.37 -0.73 7.95
C LYS A 7 5.05 -0.65 8.71
N THR A 8 4.87 0.37 9.55
CA THR A 8 3.60 0.59 10.27
C THR A 8 2.46 0.85 9.28
N MET A 9 2.69 1.67 8.25
CA MET A 9 1.72 1.94 7.19
C MET A 9 1.33 0.65 6.44
N LEU A 10 2.28 -0.23 6.16
CA LEU A 10 2.00 -1.54 5.56
C LEU A 10 1.12 -2.40 6.47
N THR A 11 1.41 -2.48 7.77
CA THR A 11 0.59 -3.25 8.72
C THR A 11 -0.85 -2.75 8.74
N VAL A 12 -1.06 -1.44 8.80
CA VAL A 12 -2.41 -0.84 8.77
C VAL A 12 -3.11 -1.16 7.45
N ALA A 13 -2.42 -0.98 6.31
CA ALA A 13 -2.97 -1.26 4.99
C ALA A 13 -3.41 -2.73 4.83
N THR A 14 -2.70 -3.68 5.44
CA THR A 14 -3.03 -5.11 5.38
C THR A 14 -4.15 -5.55 6.34
N GLN A 15 -4.43 -4.77 7.37
CA GLN A 15 -5.45 -5.09 8.39
C GLN A 15 -6.78 -4.38 8.15
N TYR A 16 -6.79 -3.32 7.34
CA TYR A 16 -7.99 -2.51 7.10
C TYR A 16 -8.90 -3.13 6.03
N GLN A 17 -10.03 -3.71 6.44
CA GLN A 17 -11.05 -4.26 5.55
C GLN A 17 -12.23 -3.29 5.42
N THR A 18 -12.38 -2.64 4.27
CA THR A 18 -13.53 -1.77 3.95
C THR A 18 -13.97 -1.97 2.50
N GLY A 19 -15.29 -1.94 2.26
CA GLY A 19 -15.86 -2.10 0.91
C GLY A 19 -15.54 -0.95 -0.05
N ALA A 20 -15.26 0.24 0.47
CA ALA A 20 -14.95 1.43 -0.33
C ALA A 20 -13.45 1.76 -0.29
N ILE A 21 -12.76 1.72 -1.43
CA ILE A 21 -11.31 2.01 -1.52
C ILE A 21 -10.96 3.43 -1.08
N SER A 22 -11.86 4.39 -1.34
CA SER A 22 -11.73 5.78 -0.90
C SER A 22 -11.69 5.94 0.62
N ASN A 23 -12.23 4.97 1.38
CA ASN A 23 -12.19 4.99 2.83
C ASN A 23 -10.91 4.34 3.37
N ALA A 24 -10.22 3.53 2.55
CA ALA A 24 -8.93 2.92 2.89
C ALA A 24 -7.75 3.82 2.51
N ILE A 25 -7.96 4.79 1.62
CA ILE A 25 -6.93 5.63 1.02
C ILE A 25 -7.37 7.09 1.16
N ASP A 26 -7.00 7.74 2.26
CA ASP A 26 -7.16 9.19 2.34
C ASP A 26 -6.15 9.89 1.41
N TYR A 27 -6.53 11.08 0.94
CA TYR A 27 -5.75 11.85 -0.03
C TYR A 27 -4.36 12.25 0.50
N ASP A 28 -4.25 12.65 1.77
CA ASP A 28 -3.00 13.08 2.39
C ASP A 28 -2.05 11.90 2.57
N PHE A 29 -2.57 10.73 2.93
CA PHE A 29 -1.81 9.48 2.96
C PHE A 29 -1.23 9.13 1.60
N LEU A 30 -2.05 9.17 0.54
CA LEU A 30 -1.58 8.86 -0.81
C LEU A 30 -0.53 9.88 -1.28
N ARG A 31 -0.74 11.17 -0.95
CA ARG A 31 0.21 12.23 -1.27
C ARG A 31 1.55 12.02 -0.57
N LEU A 32 1.56 11.69 0.72
CA LEU A 32 2.76 11.36 1.48
C LEU A 32 3.48 10.15 0.88
N LEU A 33 2.73 9.09 0.58
CA LEU A 33 3.28 7.84 0.07
C LEU A 33 3.93 8.02 -1.30
N LEU A 34 3.26 8.72 -2.23
CA LEU A 34 3.72 8.88 -3.60
C LEU A 34 4.78 9.97 -3.75
N HIS A 35 4.60 11.14 -3.13
CA HIS A 35 5.54 12.26 -3.30
C HIS A 35 6.70 12.23 -2.31
N GLY A 36 6.51 11.63 -1.13
CA GLY A 36 7.54 11.55 -0.11
C GLY A 36 8.36 10.27 -0.19
N VAL A 37 7.69 9.11 -0.23
CA VAL A 37 8.34 7.81 0.02
C VAL A 37 8.65 7.05 -1.27
N ALA A 38 7.81 7.15 -2.29
CA ALA A 38 7.98 6.40 -3.54
C ALA A 38 9.23 6.82 -4.34
N VAL A 39 9.72 8.03 -4.12
CA VAL A 39 10.90 8.61 -4.77
C VAL A 39 12.18 8.51 -3.93
N ASP A 40 12.13 7.81 -2.79
CA ASP A 40 13.28 7.63 -1.91
C ASP A 40 14.44 6.92 -2.64
N PRO A 41 15.70 7.36 -2.50
CA PRO A 41 16.85 6.74 -3.15
C PRO A 41 17.09 5.28 -2.72
N ASP A 42 16.71 4.87 -1.51
CA ASP A 42 16.81 3.48 -1.05
C ASP A 42 15.73 2.61 -1.72
N ALA A 43 16.18 1.67 -2.55
CA ALA A 43 15.30 0.72 -3.23
C ALA A 43 14.44 -0.10 -2.25
N SER A 44 14.96 -0.39 -1.06
CA SER A 44 14.24 -1.13 -0.02
C SER A 44 13.01 -0.38 0.45
N ILE A 45 13.07 0.96 0.51
CA ILE A 45 11.95 1.81 0.91
C ILE A 45 10.88 1.81 -0.19
N ARG A 46 11.29 1.93 -1.46
CA ARG A 46 10.37 1.85 -2.61
C ARG A 46 9.63 0.52 -2.69
N VAL A 47 10.29 -0.59 -2.33
CA VAL A 47 9.64 -1.92 -2.25
C VAL A 47 8.50 -1.92 -1.23
N PHE A 48 8.63 -1.24 -0.09
CA PHE A 48 7.53 -1.17 0.87
C PHE A 48 6.34 -0.35 0.33
N VAL A 49 6.59 0.71 -0.43
CA VAL A 49 5.53 1.49 -1.10
C VAL A 49 4.75 0.60 -2.07
N GLN A 50 5.44 -0.19 -2.89
CA GLN A 50 4.80 -1.14 -3.82
C GLN A 50 3.94 -2.16 -3.07
N LYS A 51 4.43 -2.70 -1.94
CA LYS A 51 3.67 -3.63 -1.09
C LYS A 51 2.43 -2.98 -0.48
N ILE A 52 2.52 -1.73 -0.03
CA ILE A 52 1.38 -0.96 0.49
C ILE A 52 0.32 -0.78 -0.59
N LEU A 53 0.72 -0.31 -1.78
CA LEU A 53 -0.22 -0.12 -2.89
C LEU A 53 -0.85 -1.44 -3.33
N HIS A 54 -0.07 -2.52 -3.40
CA HIS A 54 -0.61 -3.84 -3.70
C HIS A 54 -1.63 -4.30 -2.66
N ALA A 55 -1.33 -4.15 -1.36
CA ALA A 55 -2.28 -4.51 -0.30
C ALA A 55 -3.57 -3.68 -0.35
N LEU A 56 -3.48 -2.38 -0.68
CA LEU A 56 -4.62 -1.48 -0.82
C LEU A 56 -5.48 -1.75 -2.07
N ILE A 57 -4.88 -2.26 -3.14
CA ILE A 57 -5.59 -2.67 -4.35
C ILE A 57 -6.20 -4.07 -4.15
N ASP A 58 -5.41 -4.99 -3.60
CA ASP A 58 -5.76 -6.40 -3.42
C ASP A 58 -6.22 -6.75 -2.00
N ARG A 59 -7.07 -5.90 -1.43
CA ARG A 59 -7.51 -5.96 -0.01
C ARG A 59 -8.24 -7.24 0.39
N HIS A 60 -8.78 -7.95 -0.60
CA HIS A 60 -9.53 -9.18 -0.41
C HIS A 60 -8.76 -10.42 -0.90
N GLY A 61 -7.46 -10.29 -1.21
CA GLY A 61 -6.65 -11.40 -1.73
C GLY A 61 -7.21 -11.96 -3.04
N ASN A 62 -7.78 -11.09 -3.87
CA ASN A 62 -8.33 -11.42 -5.18
C ASN A 62 -7.24 -11.53 -6.26
N GLY A 63 -6.00 -11.11 -6.03
CA GLY A 63 -4.91 -11.19 -6.99
C GLY A 63 -4.74 -12.60 -7.58
N PRO A 64 -4.62 -13.65 -6.76
CA PRO A 64 -4.60 -15.03 -7.24
C PRO A 64 -5.86 -15.44 -8.02
N ARG A 65 -7.04 -14.90 -7.65
CA ARG A 65 -8.32 -15.19 -8.32
C ARG A 65 -8.40 -14.51 -9.69
N LEU A 66 -7.95 -13.26 -9.80
CA LEU A 66 -7.92 -12.48 -11.04
C LEU A 66 -6.96 -13.09 -12.06
N LEU A 67 -5.79 -13.56 -11.64
CA LEU A 67 -4.83 -14.26 -12.51
C LEU A 67 -5.34 -15.63 -13.01
N SER A 68 -6.41 -16.15 -12.40
CA SER A 68 -7.06 -17.40 -12.79
C SER A 68 -8.24 -17.21 -13.75
N VAL A 69 -8.71 -15.97 -13.95
CA VAL A 69 -9.76 -15.65 -14.94
C VAL A 69 -9.11 -15.63 -16.32
N LYS A 70 -9.48 -16.60 -17.16
CA LYS A 70 -9.06 -16.72 -18.56
C LYS A 70 -9.93 -15.90 -19.48
#